data_AF-A0A3G2C6S5-F1
#
_entry.id   AF-A0A3G2C6S5-F1
#
_cell.length_a   1.000
_cell.length_b   1.000
_cell.length_c   1.000
_cell.angle_alpha   90.00
_cell.angle_beta   90.00
_cell.angle_gamma   90.00
#
_symmetry.space_group_name_H-M   'P 1'
#
loop_
_entity.id
_entity.type
_entity.pdbx_description
1 polymer ?
#
loop_
_entity_poly.entity_id
_entity_poly.type
_entity_poly.pdbx_seq_one_letter_code
_entity_poly.pdbx_strand_id
1 'polypeptide(L)' 'RYCVKDCPQQIAIPEIMNLLNLEVQTENTEFAKQQYSWQAAPGRASDCIQCGACEAMCPQSIDIIEQLEKAAEHFE' A
#
# COMPACT_ATOMS: atom_id res chain seq x y z
N ARG A 1 -12.53 1.64 -6.11
CA ARG A 1 -11.34 2.17 -5.42
C ARG A 1 -11.79 3.31 -4.51
N TYR A 2 -12.12 3.01 -3.27
CA TYR A 2 -12.61 4.01 -2.30
C TYR A 2 -11.45 4.71 -1.60
N CYS A 3 -10.43 3.94 -1.20
CA CYS A 3 -9.23 4.42 -0.48
C CYS A 3 -8.35 5.43 -1.24
N VAL A 4 -8.42 5.51 -2.57
CA VAL A 4 -7.55 6.37 -3.39
C VAL A 4 -8.14 7.78 -3.61
N LYS A 5 -9.47 7.92 -3.57
CA LYS A 5 -10.13 9.18 -3.95
C LYS A 5 -9.83 10.33 -2.98
N ASP A 6 -9.77 10.02 -1.69
CA ASP A 6 -9.62 11.01 -0.62
C ASP A 6 -8.21 11.00 -0.01
N CYS A 7 -7.25 10.30 -0.64
CA CYS A 7 -5.86 10.31 -0.21
C CYS A 7 -5.17 11.59 -0.71
N PRO A 8 -4.73 12.51 0.19
CA PRO A 8 -4.08 13.76 -0.22
C PRO A 8 -2.72 13.53 -0.90
N GLN A 9 -2.09 12.39 -0.63
CA GLN A 9 -0.79 11.98 -1.18
C GLN A 9 -0.94 11.05 -2.39
N GLN A 10 -2.17 10.75 -2.80
CA GLN A 10 -2.48 9.91 -3.97
C GLN A 10 -1.76 8.54 -3.98
N ILE A 11 -1.60 7.95 -2.79
CA ILE A 11 -0.92 6.67 -2.60
C ILE A 11 -1.62 5.55 -3.38
N ALA A 12 -0.84 4.68 -4.00
CA ALA A 12 -1.31 3.51 -4.73
C ALA A 12 -1.75 2.37 -3.78
N ILE A 13 -2.66 2.67 -2.83
CA ILE A 13 -3.07 1.76 -1.76
C ILE A 13 -3.50 0.37 -2.28
N PRO A 14 -4.37 0.25 -3.31
CA PRO A 14 -4.77 -1.06 -3.82
C PRO A 14 -3.59 -1.88 -4.38
N GLU A 15 -2.68 -1.22 -5.08
CA GLU A 15 -1.51 -1.85 -5.68
C GLU A 15 -0.54 -2.32 -4.58
N ILE A 16 -0.27 -1.48 -3.59
CA ILE A 16 0.60 -1.80 -2.46
C ILE A 16 0.06 -2.98 -1.64
N MET A 17 -1.25 -2.98 -1.35
CA MET A 17 -1.92 -4.08 -0.66
C MET A 17 -1.83 -5.40 -1.44
N ASN A 18 -1.99 -5.35 -2.76
CA ASN A 18 -1.83 -6.53 -3.61
C ASN A 18 -0.40 -7.06 -3.59
N LEU A 19 0.60 -6.18 -3.50
CA LEU A 19 2.01 -6.57 -3.43
C LEU A 19 2.39 -7.23 -2.10
N LEU A 20 1.84 -6.75 -0.98
CA LEU A 20 1.97 -7.44 0.31
C LEU A 20 1.36 -8.84 0.26
N ASN A 21 0.16 -8.98 -0.33
CA ASN A 21 -0.45 -10.29 -0.52
C ASN A 21 0.34 -11.18 -1.47
N LEU A 22 0.96 -10.61 -2.49
CA LEU A 22 1.81 -11.32 -3.45
C LEU A 22 3.08 -11.84 -2.78
N GLU A 23 3.72 -11.02 -1.95
CA GLU A 23 4.88 -11.43 -1.15
C GLU A 23 4.54 -12.65 -0.30
N VAL A 24 3.43 -12.61 0.45
CA VAL A 24 2.99 -13.74 1.29
C VAL A 24 2.66 -14.99 0.46
N GLN A 25 2.02 -14.83 -0.69
CA GLN A 25 1.66 -15.98 -1.55
C GLN A 25 2.87 -16.62 -2.24
N THR A 26 3.89 -15.82 -2.56
CA THR A 26 5.07 -16.29 -3.30
C THR A 26 6.25 -16.61 -2.39
N GLU A 27 6.19 -16.21 -1.12
CA GLU A 27 7.30 -16.23 -0.17
C GLU A 27 8.59 -15.60 -0.74
N ASN A 28 8.41 -14.62 -1.65
CA ASN A 28 9.49 -14.02 -2.43
C ASN A 28 9.42 -12.48 -2.38
N THR A 29 10.03 -11.93 -1.32
CA THR A 29 10.13 -10.48 -1.10
C THR A 29 10.85 -9.76 -2.23
N GLU A 30 11.92 -10.32 -2.79
CA GLU A 30 12.67 -9.68 -3.89
C GLU A 30 11.82 -9.51 -5.14
N PHE A 31 11.01 -10.52 -5.48
CA PHE A 31 10.06 -10.43 -6.59
C PHE A 31 9.02 -9.33 -6.33
N ALA A 32 8.40 -9.34 -5.15
CA ALA A 32 7.42 -8.32 -4.77
C ALA A 32 8.02 -6.90 -4.75
N LYS A 33 9.25 -6.72 -4.26
CA LYS A 33 10.01 -5.46 -4.26
C LYS A 33 10.29 -4.97 -5.68
N GLN A 34 10.66 -5.87 -6.60
CA GLN A 34 10.81 -5.52 -8.01
C GLN A 34 9.49 -5.03 -8.61
N GLN A 35 8.38 -5.71 -8.30
CA GLN A 35 7.05 -5.29 -8.76
C GLN A 35 6.63 -3.93 -8.17
N TYR A 36 6.95 -3.69 -6.89
CA TYR A 36 6.67 -2.44 -6.19
C TYR A 36 7.29 -1.23 -6.87
N SER A 37 8.54 -1.34 -7.34
CA SER A 37 9.29 -0.22 -7.92
C SER A 37 8.56 0.54 -9.04
N TRP A 38 7.75 -0.15 -9.83
CA TRP A 38 6.99 0.44 -10.95
C TRP A 38 5.49 0.51 -10.68
N GLN A 39 4.91 -0.40 -9.91
CA GLN A 39 3.47 -0.38 -9.57
C GLN A 39 3.13 0.71 -8.55
N ALA A 40 4.02 0.98 -7.58
CA ALA A 40 3.85 2.02 -6.57
C ALA A 40 4.51 3.36 -6.94
N ALA A 41 5.12 3.45 -8.14
CA ALA A 41 5.73 4.70 -8.62
C ALA A 41 4.79 5.93 -8.63
N PRO A 42 3.48 5.82 -8.89
CA PRO A 42 2.56 6.95 -8.83
C PRO A 42 2.30 7.51 -7.42
N GLY A 43 2.57 6.73 -6.38
CA GLY A 43 2.35 7.13 -4.98
C GLY A 43 2.81 6.02 -4.06
N ARG A 44 3.93 6.25 -3.37
CA ARG A 44 4.61 5.24 -2.57
C ARG A 44 4.00 5.10 -1.19
N ALA A 45 4.26 3.97 -0.55
CA ALA A 45 3.87 3.70 0.82
C ALA A 45 4.53 4.69 1.80
N SER A 46 5.80 5.05 1.56
CA SER A 46 6.53 6.04 2.36
C SER A 46 5.96 7.47 2.29
N ASP A 47 5.16 7.80 1.29
CA ASP A 47 4.47 9.09 1.19
C ASP A 47 3.26 9.19 2.15
N CYS A 48 2.93 8.11 2.88
CA CYS A 48 1.81 8.11 3.82
C CYS A 48 2.01 9.07 4.99
N ILE A 49 1.15 10.09 5.07
CA ILE A 49 1.06 11.01 6.20
C ILE A 49 0.07 10.55 7.29
N GLN A 50 -0.38 9.28 7.22
CA GLN A 50 -1.27 8.67 8.21
C GLN A 50 -2.58 9.47 8.48
N CYS A 51 -3.16 10.07 7.44
CA CYS A 51 -4.34 10.94 7.59
C CYS A 51 -5.66 10.23 7.99
N GLY A 52 -5.72 8.89 7.94
CA GLY A 52 -6.91 8.10 8.30
C GLY A 52 -8.07 8.12 7.31
N ALA A 53 -8.02 8.94 6.25
CA ALA A 53 -9.12 9.06 5.27
C ALA A 53 -9.46 7.73 4.57
N CYS A 54 -8.44 6.93 4.27
CA CYS A 54 -8.62 5.64 3.60
C CYS A 54 -9.32 4.60 4.49
N GLU A 55 -8.99 4.55 5.79
CA GLU A 55 -9.56 3.62 6.76
C GLU A 55 -11.01 3.99 7.09
N ALA A 56 -11.30 5.28 7.27
CA ALA A 56 -12.66 5.77 7.53
C ALA A 56 -13.65 5.41 6.41
N MET A 57 -13.16 5.28 5.18
CA MET A 57 -13.95 4.92 4.00
C MET A 57 -13.94 3.42 3.68
N CYS A 58 -13.18 2.60 4.42
CA CYS A 58 -13.02 1.19 4.13
C CYS A 58 -14.19 0.36 4.70
N PRO A 59 -15.03 -0.29 3.87
CA PRO A 59 -16.16 -1.08 4.35
C PRO A 59 -15.73 -2.36 5.08
N GLN A 60 -14.48 -2.79 4.91
CA GLN A 60 -13.93 -3.99 5.54
C GLN A 60 -13.15 -3.69 6.83
N SER A 61 -13.03 -2.42 7.23
CA SER A 61 -12.32 -1.99 8.44
C SER A 61 -10.93 -2.63 8.58
N ILE A 62 -10.14 -2.59 7.51
CA ILE A 62 -8.74 -3.04 7.54
C ILE A 62 -7.82 -1.87 7.95
N ASP A 63 -6.74 -2.19 8.65
CA ASP A 63 -5.73 -1.24 9.11
C ASP A 63 -4.81 -0.81 7.96
N ILE A 64 -5.31 0.05 7.06
CA ILE A 64 -4.60 0.45 5.84
C ILE A 64 -3.27 1.12 6.16
N ILE A 65 -3.23 1.98 7.17
CA ILE A 65 -2.01 2.72 7.53
C ILE A 65 -0.91 1.75 7.97
N GLU A 66 -1.24 0.77 8.82
CA GLU A 66 -0.29 -0.23 9.29
C GLU A 66 0.24 -1.09 8.13
N GLN A 67 -0.60 -1.43 7.16
CA GLN A 67 -0.15 -2.15 5.97
C GLN A 67 0.77 -1.29 5.09
N LEU A 68 0.50 0.01 4.95
CA LEU A 68 1.40 0.90 4.21
C LEU A 68 2.76 1.02 4.90
N GLU A 69 2.81 1.09 6.24
CA GLU A 69 4.08 1.07 6.97
C GLU A 69 4.88 -0.22 6.70
N LYS A 70 4.22 -1.39 6.77
CA LYS A 70 4.85 -2.68 6.43
C LYS A 70 5.37 -2.70 5.00
N ALA A 71 4.61 -2.18 4.04
CA ALA A 71 5.04 -2.10 2.66
C ALA A 71 6.26 -1.20 2.46
N ALA A 72 6.33 -0.08 3.17
CA ALA A 72 7.50 0.78 3.14
C ALA A 72 8.73 0.04 3.70
N GLU A 73 8.60 -0.67 4.83
CA GLU A 73 9.71 -1.45 5.41
C GLU A 73 10.19 -2.59 4.50
N HIS A 74 9.27 -3.29 3.83
CA HIS A 74 9.61 -4.45 3.01
C HIS A 74 10.13 -4.05 1.63
N PHE A 75 9.54 -3.01 1.01
CA PHE A 75 9.76 -2.70 -0.40
C PHE A 75 10.62 -1.47 -0.66
N GLU A 76 10.85 -0.60 0.32
CA GLU A 76 11.70 0.58 0.19
C GLU A 76 13.03 0.39 0.95
#